data_AF-A0A6C0HEK6-F1
#
_entry.id   AF-A0A6C0HEK6-F1
#
_cell.length_a   1.000
_cell.length_b   1.000
_cell.length_c   1.000
_cell.angle_alpha   90.00
_cell.angle_beta   90.00
_cell.angle_gamma   90.00
#
_symmetry.space_group_name_H-M   'P 1'
#
loop_
_entity.id
_entity.type
_entity.pdbx_description
1 polymer ?
#
loop_
_entity_poly.entity_id
_entity_poly.type
_entity_poly.pdbx_seq_one_letter_code
_entity_poly.pdbx_strand_id
1 'polypeptide(L)'
;MSTITTFWISTTIGIALFTLTLLFGYLHTTYGIDANFLKWLLLPTLGYAITIGLNSFLQSTVCGKVRFQQIAMGSLTVPIAILFFLILSLSSFIRSPIESAIPYSLRAKYAGLFAVGFYMFWAGMFGESISSGFAQSCPKA
;
A
#
# COMPACT_ATOMS: atom_id res chain seq x y z
N MET A 1 6.58 12.22 -18.00
CA MET A 1 6.79 10.91 -17.34
C MET A 1 5.90 9.89 -18.06
N SER A 2 6.41 8.70 -18.40
CA SER A 2 5.58 7.72 -19.11
C SER A 2 4.64 7.00 -18.13
N THR A 3 3.46 6.63 -18.60
CA THR A 3 2.48 5.82 -17.86
C THR A 3 3.10 4.53 -17.30
N ILE A 4 4.13 4.03 -17.99
CA ILE A 4 4.92 2.85 -17.63
C ILE A 4 5.67 3.06 -16.31
N THR A 5 6.33 4.21 -16.10
CA THR A 5 7.08 4.47 -14.86
C THR A 5 6.17 4.52 -13.65
N THR A 6 5.01 5.18 -13.78
CA THR A 6 4.00 5.23 -12.71
C THR A 6 3.48 3.85 -12.36
N PHE A 7 3.17 3.03 -13.37
CA PHE A 7 2.71 1.65 -13.17
C PHE A 7 3.72 0.82 -12.37
N TRP A 8 5.00 0.88 -12.71
CA TRP A 8 6.04 0.14 -11.97
C TRP A 8 6.19 0.59 -10.52
N ILE A 9 6.05 1.89 -10.26
CA ILE A 9 6.15 2.46 -8.91
C ILE A 9 4.97 2.02 -8.06
N SER A 10 3.75 2.14 -8.59
CA SER A 10 2.53 1.68 -7.91
C SER A 10 2.57 0.17 -7.64
N THR A 11 3.07 -0.62 -8.60
CA THR A 11 3.25 -2.07 -8.43
C THR A 11 4.26 -2.39 -7.34
N THR A 12 5.39 -1.67 -7.30
CA THR A 12 6.43 -1.87 -6.28
C THR A 12 5.89 -1.59 -4.87
N ILE A 13 5.13 -0.51 -4.69
CA ILE A 13 4.50 -0.19 -3.41
C ILE A 13 3.46 -1.25 -3.04
N GLY A 14 2.63 -1.69 -4.00
CA GLY A 14 1.68 -2.78 -3.79
C GLY A 14 2.37 -4.06 -3.31
N ILE A 15 3.45 -4.49 -3.97
CA ILE A 15 4.22 -5.68 -3.58
C ILE A 15 4.85 -5.51 -2.19
N ALA A 16 5.40 -4.33 -1.90
CA ALA A 16 6.00 -4.04 -0.60
C ALA A 16 4.95 -4.16 0.53
N LEU A 17 3.78 -3.54 0.36
CA LEU A 17 2.70 -3.62 1.35
C LEU A 17 2.13 -5.03 1.49
N PHE A 18 1.98 -5.77 0.38
CA PHE A 18 1.59 -7.18 0.40
C PHE A 18 2.56 -8.02 1.23
N THR A 19 3.86 -7.92 0.92
CA THR A 19 4.91 -8.70 1.57
C THR A 19 5.03 -8.37 3.05
N LEU A 20 4.98 -7.08 3.41
CA LEU A 20 4.96 -6.64 4.81
C LEU A 20 3.75 -7.20 5.55
N THR A 21 2.57 -7.16 4.93
CA THR A 21 1.34 -7.70 5.54
C THR A 21 1.45 -9.20 5.80
N LEU A 22 1.97 -9.96 4.84
CA LEU A 22 2.21 -11.39 5.01
C LEU A 22 3.23 -11.68 6.11
N LEU A 23 4.35 -10.96 6.13
CA LEU A 23 5.40 -11.11 7.14
C LEU A 23 4.83 -10.86 8.55
N PHE A 24 4.08 -9.77 8.73
CA PHE A 24 3.50 -9.44 10.02
C PHE A 24 2.40 -10.42 10.45
N GLY A 25 1.56 -10.87 9.53
CA GLY A 25 0.58 -11.89 9.86
C GLY A 25 1.21 -13.22 10.22
N TYR A 26 2.29 -13.61 9.52
CA TYR A 26 3.06 -14.80 9.87
C TYR A 26 3.66 -14.69 11.28
N LEU A 27 4.29 -13.56 11.60
CA LEU A 27 4.85 -13.29 12.94
C LEU A 27 3.77 -13.35 14.03
N HIS A 28 2.61 -12.77 13.79
CA HIS A 28 1.47 -12.84 14.72
C HIS A 28 1.00 -14.28 14.94
N THR A 29 0.79 -15.04 13.86
CA THR A 29 0.31 -16.43 13.95
C THR A 29 1.33 -17.40 14.57
N THR A 30 2.63 -17.11 14.46
CA THR A 30 3.70 -18.02 14.90
C THR A 30 4.21 -17.67 16.30
N TYR A 31 4.32 -16.38 16.63
CA TYR A 31 4.94 -15.90 17.87
C TYR A 31 3.96 -15.20 18.82
N GLY A 32 2.67 -15.07 18.46
CA GLY A 32 1.65 -14.46 19.32
C GLY A 32 1.84 -12.96 19.56
N ILE A 33 2.72 -12.29 18.80
CA ILE A 33 2.96 -10.85 18.92
C ILE A 33 1.71 -10.12 18.45
N ASP A 34 1.06 -9.38 19.34
CA ASP A 34 -0.17 -8.65 19.02
C ASP A 34 0.13 -7.47 18.07
N ALA A 35 0.04 -7.75 16.77
CA ALA A 35 0.46 -6.86 15.70
C ALA A 35 -0.62 -5.84 15.29
N ASN A 36 -1.66 -5.65 16.11
CA ASN A 36 -2.78 -4.76 15.77
C ASN A 36 -2.31 -3.30 15.66
N PHE A 37 -1.54 -2.79 16.62
CA PHE A 37 -0.93 -1.45 16.52
C PHE A 37 -0.07 -1.30 15.25
N LEU A 38 0.67 -2.35 14.92
CA LEU A 38 1.52 -2.41 13.73
C LEU A 38 0.70 -2.36 12.43
N LYS A 39 -0.41 -3.09 12.35
CA LYS A 39 -1.27 -3.10 11.16
C LYS A 39 -1.97 -1.76 10.93
N TRP A 40 -2.46 -1.13 12.00
CA TRP A 40 -3.28 0.08 11.89
C TRP A 40 -2.48 1.37 11.82
N LEU A 41 -1.25 1.40 12.36
CA LEU A 41 -0.42 2.61 12.36
C LEU A 41 0.82 2.46 11.48
N LEU A 42 1.54 1.33 11.56
CA LEU A 42 2.82 1.18 10.86
C LEU A 42 2.63 1.06 9.34
N LEU A 43 1.68 0.26 8.87
CA LEU A 43 1.43 0.09 7.43
C LEU A 43 1.08 1.42 6.74
N PRO A 44 0.10 2.22 7.23
CA PRO A 44 -0.17 3.53 6.66
C PRO A 44 1.04 4.48 6.71
N THR A 45 1.77 4.49 7.82
CA THR A 45 2.93 5.39 8.00
C THR A 45 4.09 5.04 7.06
N LEU A 46 4.40 3.75 6.92
CA LEU A 46 5.41 3.27 5.99
C LEU A 46 5.00 3.53 4.54
N GLY A 47 3.73 3.26 4.18
CA GLY A 47 3.20 3.57 2.87
C GLY A 47 3.35 5.06 2.54
N TYR A 48 2.97 5.94 3.46
CA TYR A 48 3.13 7.38 3.31
C TYR A 48 4.60 7.81 3.12
N ALA A 49 5.52 7.30 3.96
CA ALA A 49 6.93 7.64 3.89
C ALA A 49 7.58 7.20 2.57
N ILE A 50 7.27 5.97 2.11
CA ILE A 50 7.76 5.43 0.84
C ILE A 50 7.25 6.28 -0.32
N THR A 51 5.96 6.61 -0.33
CA THR A 51 5.33 7.42 -1.38
C THR A 51 5.87 8.86 -1.42
N ILE A 52 6.12 9.50 -0.27
CA ILE A 52 6.80 10.80 -0.25
C ILE A 52 8.19 10.70 -0.88
N GLY A 53 8.98 9.69 -0.48
CA GLY A 53 10.33 9.51 -0.99
C GLY A 53 10.36 9.33 -2.50
N LEU A 54 9.50 8.44 -3.01
CA LEU A 54 9.40 8.14 -4.45
C LEU A 54 8.89 9.34 -5.23
N ASN A 55 7.84 10.02 -4.78
CA ASN A 55 7.31 11.19 -5.47
C ASN A 55 8.25 12.40 -5.41
N SER A 56 9.02 12.56 -4.34
CA SER A 56 10.05 13.59 -4.24
C SER A 56 11.21 13.32 -5.18
N PHE A 57 11.63 12.06 -5.29
CA PHE A 57 12.64 11.62 -6.24
C PHE A 57 12.17 11.79 -7.70
N LEU A 58 10.91 11.46 -7.98
CA LEU A 58 10.32 11.67 -9.31
C LEU A 58 10.25 13.16 -9.65
N GLN A 59 9.76 14.00 -8.75
CA GLN A 59 9.63 15.42 -9.03
C GLN A 59 11.00 16.09 -9.15
N SER A 60 12.01 15.66 -8.38
CA SER A 60 13.38 16.16 -8.52
C SER A 60 14.01 15.78 -9.86
N THR A 61 13.81 14.54 -10.32
CA THR A 61 14.37 14.05 -11.59
C THR A 61 13.68 14.64 -12.81
N VAL A 62 12.37 14.87 -12.75
CA VAL A 62 11.59 15.40 -13.88
C VAL A 62 11.59 16.94 -13.93
N CYS A 63 11.39 17.59 -12.78
CA CYS A 63 11.17 19.04 -12.71
C CYS A 63 12.41 19.82 -12.20
N GLY A 64 13.46 19.12 -11.74
CA GLY A 64 14.66 19.75 -11.14
C GLY A 64 14.41 20.46 -9.81
N LYS A 65 13.16 20.48 -9.32
CA LYS A 65 12.72 21.13 -8.08
C LYS A 65 11.64 20.29 -7.42
N VAL A 66 11.65 20.28 -6.09
CA VAL A 66 10.68 19.53 -5.27
C VAL A 66 9.76 20.48 -4.54
N ARG A 67 8.45 20.32 -4.73
CA ARG A 67 7.39 20.96 -3.94
C ARG A 67 6.87 19.98 -2.90
N PHE A 68 7.55 19.95 -1.76
CA PHE A 68 7.22 19.04 -0.66
C PHE A 68 5.77 19.14 -0.18
N GLN A 69 5.19 20.33 -0.10
CA GLN A 69 3.81 20.50 0.36
C GLN A 69 2.80 19.78 -0.54
N GLN A 70 2.97 19.90 -1.87
CA GLN A 70 2.11 19.25 -2.85
C GLN A 70 2.28 17.74 -2.82
N ILE A 71 3.51 17.26 -2.70
CA ILE A 71 3.81 15.83 -2.59
C ILE A 71 3.25 15.27 -1.29
N ALA A 72 3.45 15.94 -0.16
CA ALA A 72 2.93 15.49 1.14
C ALA A 72 1.42 15.35 1.11
N MET A 73 0.69 16.35 0.57
CA MET A 73 -0.77 16.27 0.45
C MET A 73 -1.22 15.16 -0.51
N GLY A 74 -0.56 15.00 -1.67
CA GLY A 74 -0.86 13.92 -2.60
C GLY A 74 -0.58 12.53 -2.01
N SER A 75 0.48 12.42 -1.21
CA SER A 75 0.93 11.17 -0.58
C SER A 75 -0.04 10.66 0.48
N LEU A 76 -0.92 11.50 1.03
CA LEU A 76 -1.96 11.10 1.98
C LEU A 76 -2.98 10.12 1.37
N THR A 77 -3.08 10.06 0.05
CA THR A 77 -3.95 9.10 -0.64
C THR A 77 -3.58 7.64 -0.35
N VAL A 78 -2.30 7.36 -0.11
CA VAL A 78 -1.80 6.01 0.23
C VAL A 78 -2.24 5.54 1.62
N PRO A 79 -1.97 6.26 2.73
CA PRO A 79 -2.47 5.86 4.03
C PRO A 79 -4.01 5.83 4.09
N ILE A 80 -4.70 6.72 3.38
CA ILE A 80 -6.18 6.68 3.27
C ILE A 80 -6.63 5.40 2.56
N ALA A 81 -6.00 5.04 1.44
CA ALA A 81 -6.31 3.80 0.73
C ALA A 81 -6.04 2.57 1.62
N ILE A 82 -4.90 2.54 2.32
CA ILE A 82 -4.56 1.44 3.25
C ILE A 82 -5.63 1.29 4.32
N LEU A 83 -6.01 2.37 4.99
CA LEU A 83 -7.06 2.33 6.03
C LEU A 83 -8.41 1.89 5.45
N PHE A 84 -8.79 2.40 4.28
CA PHE A 84 -10.02 2.02 3.61
C PHE A 84 -10.05 0.51 3.29
N PHE A 85 -8.99 -0.01 2.68
CA PHE A 85 -8.89 -1.43 2.34
C PHE A 85 -8.73 -2.33 3.57
N LEU A 86 -8.12 -1.85 4.66
CA LEU A 86 -8.10 -2.55 5.95
C LEU A 86 -9.51 -2.70 6.50
N ILE A 87 -10.31 -1.63 6.50
CA ILE A 87 -11.71 -1.67 6.93
C ILE A 87 -12.52 -2.63 6.04
N LEU A 88 -12.36 -2.55 4.71
CA LEU A 88 -13.03 -3.49 3.80
C LEU A 88 -12.64 -4.95 4.08
N SER A 89 -11.39 -5.20 4.43
CA SER A 89 -10.91 -6.54 4.79
C SER A 89 -11.49 -7.07 6.11
N LEU A 90 -12.20 -6.26 6.90
CA LEU A 90 -12.95 -6.78 8.05
C LEU A 90 -14.24 -7.50 7.62
N SER A 91 -14.76 -7.20 6.43
CA SER A 91 -15.96 -7.84 5.90
C SER A 91 -15.65 -9.23 5.35
N SER A 92 -16.30 -10.24 5.92
CA SER A 92 -16.22 -11.62 5.43
C SER A 92 -16.71 -11.76 3.99
N PHE A 93 -17.68 -10.94 3.56
CA PHE A 93 -18.18 -10.94 2.19
C PHE A 93 -17.09 -10.56 1.18
N ILE A 94 -16.30 -9.53 1.53
CA ILE A 94 -15.21 -9.06 0.69
C ILE A 94 -14.05 -10.07 0.67
N ARG A 95 -13.72 -10.68 1.82
CA ARG A 95 -12.65 -11.68 1.90
C ARG A 95 -12.95 -13.00 1.22
N SER A 96 -14.21 -13.44 1.26
CA SER A 96 -14.66 -14.75 0.76
C SER A 96 -14.13 -15.14 -0.63
N PRO A 97 -14.21 -14.30 -1.68
CA PRO A 97 -13.67 -14.66 -3.00
C PRO A 97 -12.18 -14.98 -2.97
N ILE A 98 -11.38 -14.22 -2.22
CA ILE A 98 -9.93 -14.45 -2.12
C ILE A 98 -9.63 -15.71 -1.31
N GLU A 99 -10.34 -15.92 -0.21
CA GLU A 99 -10.20 -17.11 0.62
C GLU A 99 -10.60 -18.40 -0.12
N SER A 100 -11.58 -18.30 -1.02
CA SER A 100 -12.04 -19.41 -1.85
C SER A 100 -11.02 -19.83 -2.92
N ALA A 101 -10.17 -18.90 -3.37
CA ALA A 101 -9.11 -19.17 -4.34
C ALA A 101 -7.90 -19.90 -3.72
N ILE A 102 -7.82 -19.97 -2.40
CA ILE A 102 -6.69 -20.60 -1.69
C ILE A 102 -6.93 -22.12 -1.56
N PRO A 103 -5.90 -22.95 -1.80
CA PRO A 103 -5.98 -24.40 -1.64
C PRO A 103 -6.48 -24.81 -0.25
N TYR A 104 -7.31 -25.85 -0.19
CA TYR A 104 -7.91 -26.33 1.06
C TYR A 104 -6.89 -26.63 2.16
N SER A 105 -5.71 -27.13 1.80
CA SER A 105 -4.61 -27.43 2.73
C SER A 105 -4.06 -26.20 3.45
N LEU A 106 -4.14 -25.01 2.84
CA LEU A 106 -3.61 -23.75 3.37
C LEU A 106 -4.70 -22.83 3.93
N ARG A 107 -5.97 -23.10 3.59
CA ARG A 107 -7.10 -22.22 3.88
C ARG A 107 -7.30 -22.00 5.38
N ALA A 108 -7.26 -23.06 6.18
CA ALA A 108 -7.56 -22.98 7.62
C ALA A 108 -6.63 -22.04 8.39
N LYS A 109 -5.37 -21.90 7.96
CA LYS A 109 -4.36 -21.10 8.67
C LYS A 109 -4.06 -19.76 8.00
N TYR A 110 -4.07 -19.70 6.67
CA TYR A 110 -3.54 -18.54 5.94
C TYR A 110 -4.58 -17.77 5.12
N ALA A 111 -5.84 -18.25 5.01
CA ALA A 111 -6.80 -17.63 4.11
C ALA A 111 -7.05 -16.14 4.41
N GLY A 112 -7.29 -15.81 5.68
CA GLY A 112 -7.47 -14.43 6.10
C GLY A 112 -6.23 -13.57 5.88
N LEU A 113 -5.04 -14.14 6.07
CA LEU A 113 -3.78 -13.42 5.87
C LEU A 113 -3.58 -13.05 4.40
N PHE A 114 -3.80 -13.99 3.48
CA PHE A 114 -3.71 -13.73 2.05
C PHE A 114 -4.78 -12.75 1.58
N ALA A 115 -6.00 -12.84 2.12
CA ALA A 115 -7.06 -11.90 1.79
C ALA A 115 -6.70 -10.46 2.19
N VAL A 116 -6.22 -10.24 3.42
CA VAL A 116 -5.76 -8.91 3.86
C VAL A 116 -4.57 -8.45 3.02
N GLY A 117 -3.58 -9.32 2.78
CA GLY A 117 -2.43 -9.01 1.92
C GLY A 117 -2.87 -8.53 0.54
N PHE A 118 -3.79 -9.26 -0.11
CA PHE A 118 -4.34 -8.90 -1.41
C PHE A 118 -4.94 -7.49 -1.41
N TYR A 119 -5.71 -7.12 -0.39
CA TYR A 119 -6.26 -5.77 -0.30
C TYR A 119 -5.20 -4.71 -0.02
N MET A 120 -4.12 -5.03 0.70
CA MET A 120 -2.99 -4.13 0.91
C MET A 120 -2.17 -3.89 -0.37
N PHE A 121 -2.05 -4.91 -1.22
CA PHE A 121 -1.49 -4.77 -2.57
C PHE A 121 -2.27 -3.71 -3.37
N TRP A 122 -3.59 -3.87 -3.44
CA TRP A 122 -4.45 -2.94 -4.17
C TRP A 122 -4.48 -1.55 -3.54
N ALA A 123 -4.46 -1.45 -2.22
CA ALA A 123 -4.35 -0.17 -1.52
C ALA A 123 -3.10 0.61 -1.94
N GLY A 124 -1.95 -0.06 -1.98
CA GLY A 124 -0.69 0.54 -2.45
C GLY A 124 -0.77 0.99 -3.89
N MET A 125 -1.28 0.11 -4.77
CA MET A 125 -1.42 0.44 -6.20
C MET A 125 -2.33 1.65 -6.43
N PHE A 126 -3.53 1.64 -5.86
CA PHE A 126 -4.51 2.72 -6.06
C PHE A 126 -4.04 4.03 -5.41
N GLY A 127 -3.57 3.96 -4.17
CA GLY A 127 -3.07 5.15 -3.47
C GLY A 127 -1.92 5.80 -4.24
N GLU A 128 -0.95 5.02 -4.71
CA GLU A 128 0.18 5.56 -5.44
C GLU A 128 -0.20 6.07 -6.83
N SER A 129 -1.13 5.41 -7.51
CA SER A 129 -1.63 5.87 -8.81
C SER A 129 -2.25 7.27 -8.71
N ILE A 130 -2.99 7.53 -7.63
CA ILE A 130 -3.57 8.85 -7.36
C ILE A 130 -2.47 9.84 -6.93
N SER A 131 -1.61 9.44 -6.00
CA SER A 131 -0.51 10.26 -5.47
C SER A 131 0.45 10.76 -6.55
N SER A 132 0.83 9.88 -7.47
CA SER A 132 1.74 10.18 -8.58
C SER A 132 1.16 11.22 -9.56
N GLY A 133 -0.17 11.35 -9.65
CA GLY A 133 -0.82 12.44 -10.40
C GLY A 133 -0.44 13.82 -9.85
N PHE A 134 -0.27 13.93 -8.52
CA PHE A 134 0.20 15.16 -7.88
C PHE A 134 1.70 15.38 -8.09
N ALA A 135 2.52 14.32 -8.11
CA ALA A 135 3.96 14.44 -8.31
C ALA A 135 4.35 14.93 -9.72
N GLN A 136 3.51 14.65 -10.72
CA GLN A 136 3.73 15.03 -12.12
C GLN A 136 3.50 16.52 -12.40
N SER A 137 2.85 17.25 -11.48
CA SER A 137 2.62 18.69 -11.66
C SER A 137 3.88 19.46 -11.22
N CYS A 138 4.70 19.89 -12.18
CA CYS A 138 5.90 20.67 -11.89
C CYS A 138 5.55 22.03 -11.26
N PRO A 139 6.35 22.54 -10.29
CA PRO A 139 6.24 23.92 -9.85
C PRO A 139 6.28 24.88 -11.03
N LYS A 140 5.22 25.67 -11.21
CA LYS A 140 5.31 26.85 -12.07
C LYS A 140 6.32 27.82 -11.45
N ALA A 141 7.26 28.28 -12.27
CA ALA A 141 8.26 29.27 -11.89
C ALA A 141 7.59 30.57 -11.42
#